data_AF-A0A1G1PYA1-F1
#
_entry.id   AF-A0A1G1PYA1-F1
#
_cell.length_a   1.000
_cell.length_b   1.000
_cell.length_c   1.000
_cell.angle_alpha   90.00
_cell.angle_beta   90.00
_cell.angle_gamma   90.00
#
_symmetry.space_group_name_H-M   'P 1'
#
loop_
_entity.id
_entity.type
_entity.pdbx_description
1 polymer ?
#
loop_
_entity_poly.entity_id
_entity_poly.type
_entity_poly.pdbx_seq_one_letter_code
_entity_poly.pdbx_strand_id
1 'polypeptide(L)'
;MGILALLSPLGLILPERFKAGDAWGEWGVDTFKEIFGYVPAGLRKLSNLWSAPFSDYAFNGQQDKRLCQLGLGYIASAVIGILVIVCVAMLLGGFLSKGKPGEKR
;
A
#
# COMPACT_ATOMS: atom_id res chain seq x y z
N MET A 1 4.36 -9.72 18.14
CA MET A 1 4.26 -8.59 17.18
C MET A 1 5.63 -8.16 16.63
N GLY A 2 6.66 -7.92 17.46
CA GLY A 2 7.98 -7.46 16.97
C GLY A 2 8.70 -8.37 15.94
N ILE A 3 8.54 -9.70 16.04
CA ILE A 3 9.17 -10.65 15.11
C ILE A 3 8.60 -10.53 13.69
N LEU A 4 7.28 -10.37 13.56
CA LEU A 4 6.63 -10.18 12.26
C LEU A 4 7.01 -8.83 11.62
N ALA A 5 7.19 -7.79 12.43
CA ALA A 5 7.69 -6.50 11.96
C ALA A 5 9.13 -6.61 11.42
N LEU A 6 9.99 -7.39 12.07
CA LEU A 6 11.35 -7.67 11.59
C LEU A 6 11.37 -8.47 10.29
N LEU A 7 10.39 -9.36 10.09
CA LEU A 7 10.24 -10.19 8.91
C LEU A 7 9.53 -9.47 7.75
N SER A 8 8.83 -8.37 8.01
CA SER A 8 8.14 -7.56 6.98
C SER A 8 9.02 -7.22 5.75
N PRO A 9 10.28 -6.74 5.89
CA PRO A 9 11.13 -6.46 4.73
C PRO A 9 11.46 -7.69 3.87
N LEU A 10 11.39 -8.91 4.43
CA LEU A 10 11.58 -10.14 3.65
C LEU A 10 10.50 -10.32 2.58
N GLY A 11 9.27 -9.87 2.84
CA GLY A 11 8.16 -9.97 1.88
C GLY A 11 8.36 -9.16 0.59
N LEU A 12 9.24 -8.15 0.62
CA LEU A 12 9.65 -7.38 -0.56
C LEU A 12 10.97 -7.90 -1.15
N ILE A 13 11.95 -8.21 -0.30
CA ILE A 13 13.29 -8.61 -0.74
C ILE A 13 13.30 -9.98 -1.43
N LEU A 14 12.56 -10.96 -0.92
CA LEU A 14 12.58 -12.32 -1.48
C LEU A 14 11.99 -12.37 -2.91
N PRO A 15 10.79 -11.84 -3.17
CA PRO A 15 10.23 -11.83 -4.52
C PRO A 15 11.11 -11.08 -5.52
N GLU A 16 11.72 -9.95 -5.11
CA GLU A 16 12.65 -9.18 -5.93
C GLU A 16 13.93 -9.98 -6.26
N ARG A 17 14.52 -10.65 -5.27
CA ARG A 17 15.79 -11.39 -5.42
C ARG A 17 15.65 -12.69 -6.20
N PHE A 18 14.52 -13.38 -6.05
CA PHE A 18 14.26 -14.68 -6.67
C PHE A 18 13.38 -14.58 -7.92
N LYS A 19 12.96 -13.37 -8.33
CA LYS A 19 11.99 -13.14 -9.42
C LYS A 19 10.71 -13.96 -9.23
N ALA A 20 10.26 -14.08 -7.99
CA ALA A 20 9.15 -14.97 -7.62
C ALA A 20 7.76 -14.33 -7.82
N GLY A 21 7.68 -13.27 -8.63
CA GLY A 21 6.47 -12.47 -8.83
C GLY A 21 6.33 -11.36 -7.78
N ASP A 22 5.09 -11.04 -7.43
CA ASP A 22 4.75 -9.88 -6.59
C ASP A 22 5.10 -10.07 -5.11
N ALA A 23 5.14 -8.94 -4.40
CA ALA A 23 5.37 -8.91 -2.96
C ALA A 23 4.33 -9.73 -2.19
N TRP A 24 4.72 -10.27 -1.05
CA TRP A 24 3.80 -11.05 -0.21
C TRP A 24 2.62 -10.18 0.24
N GLY A 25 1.42 -10.53 -0.24
CA GLY A 25 0.19 -9.79 0.02
C GLY A 25 -0.25 -8.83 -1.11
N GLU A 26 0.57 -8.63 -2.14
CA GLU A 26 0.23 -7.87 -3.35
C GLU A 26 -0.15 -8.77 -4.54
N TRP A 27 -0.40 -10.06 -4.30
CA TRP A 27 -0.72 -11.01 -5.36
C TRP A 27 -2.04 -10.68 -6.09
N GLY A 28 -1.93 -10.54 -7.41
CA GLY A 28 -3.04 -10.27 -8.31
C GLY A 28 -3.52 -11.50 -9.08
N VAL A 29 -4.55 -11.28 -9.89
CA VAL A 29 -5.11 -12.31 -10.79
C VAL A 29 -4.04 -12.86 -11.74
N ASP A 30 -3.13 -12.01 -12.20
CA ASP A 30 -2.07 -12.37 -13.13
C ASP A 30 -1.01 -13.25 -12.46
N THR A 31 -0.57 -12.92 -11.24
CA THR A 31 0.36 -13.72 -10.44
C THR A 31 -0.19 -15.12 -10.17
N PHE A 32 -1.47 -15.22 -9.79
CA PHE A 32 -2.10 -16.52 -9.57
C PHE A 32 -2.19 -17.36 -10.86
N LYS A 33 -2.48 -16.71 -11.99
CA LYS A 33 -2.51 -17.39 -13.29
C LYS A 33 -1.11 -17.88 -13.69
N GLU A 34 -0.06 -17.13 -13.38
CA GLU A 34 1.32 -17.50 -13.69
C GLU A 34 1.83 -18.64 -12.80
N ILE A 35 1.54 -18.62 -11.50
CA ILE A 35 2.01 -19.65 -10.55
C ILE A 35 1.20 -20.95 -10.67
N PHE A 36 -0.14 -20.84 -10.78
CA PHE A 36 -1.03 -22.00 -10.70
C PHE A 36 -1.66 -22.40 -12.04
N GLY A 37 -1.51 -21.60 -13.10
CA GLY A 37 -2.12 -21.85 -14.40
C GLY A 37 -3.63 -21.56 -14.46
N TYR A 38 -4.27 -21.19 -13.34
CA TYR A 38 -5.69 -20.83 -13.28
C TYR A 38 -5.97 -19.78 -12.20
N VAL A 39 -7.10 -19.09 -12.34
CA VAL A 39 -7.55 -18.03 -11.42
C VAL A 39 -8.76 -18.52 -10.63
N PRO A 40 -8.72 -18.52 -9.29
CA PRO A 40 -9.88 -18.86 -8.48
C PRO A 40 -11.09 -17.95 -8.78
N ALA A 41 -12.28 -18.52 -8.92
CA ALA A 41 -13.48 -17.78 -9.30
C ALA A 41 -13.84 -16.66 -8.31
N GLY A 42 -13.54 -16.83 -7.02
CA GLY A 42 -13.72 -15.80 -5.99
C GLY A 42 -12.81 -14.59 -6.21
N LEU A 43 -11.53 -14.83 -6.52
CA LEU A 43 -10.55 -13.77 -6.81
C LEU A 43 -10.96 -12.98 -8.07
N ARG A 44 -11.44 -13.68 -9.11
CA ARG A 44 -11.95 -13.05 -10.35
C ARG A 44 -13.15 -12.15 -10.12
N LYS A 45 -14.03 -12.48 -9.17
CA LYS A 45 -15.17 -11.61 -8.82
C LYS A 45 -14.71 -10.37 -8.06
N LEU A 46 -13.74 -10.52 -7.17
CA LEU A 46 -13.20 -9.43 -6.35
C LEU A 46 -12.33 -8.46 -7.17
N SER A 47 -11.56 -8.96 -8.14
CA SER A 47 -10.75 -8.11 -9.03
C SER A 47 -11.60 -7.19 -9.90
N ASN A 48 -12.81 -7.60 -10.26
CA ASN A 48 -13.74 -6.78 -11.05
C ASN A 48 -14.46 -5.71 -10.21
N LEU A 49 -14.46 -5.83 -8.88
CA LEU A 49 -15.12 -4.88 -7.98
C LEU A 49 -14.26 -3.63 -7.72
N TRP A 50 -12.94 -3.73 -7.89
CA TRP A 50 -12.03 -2.62 -7.65
C TRP A 50 -10.82 -2.73 -8.56
N SER A 51 -10.68 -1.76 -9.48
CA SER A 51 -9.46 -1.57 -10.26
C SER A 51 -8.69 -0.40 -9.68
N ALA A 52 -7.50 -0.65 -9.14
CA ALA A 52 -6.67 0.41 -8.60
C ALA A 52 -6.23 1.35 -9.75
N PRO A 53 -6.48 2.67 -9.68
CA PRO A 53 -6.09 3.61 -10.72
C PRO A 53 -4.56 3.75 -10.88
N PHE A 54 -3.78 3.30 -9.90
CA PHE A 54 -2.32 3.19 -9.94
C PHE A 54 -1.91 1.78 -9.50
N SER A 55 -1.94 0.82 -10.42
CA SER A 55 -1.33 -0.50 -10.16
C SER A 55 0.19 -0.34 -10.02
N ASP A 56 0.78 -1.00 -9.03
CA ASP A 56 2.23 -0.99 -8.72
C ASP A 56 2.85 0.35 -8.34
N TYR A 57 2.06 1.36 -7.95
CA TYR A 57 2.56 2.69 -7.59
C TYR A 57 3.41 3.35 -8.70
N ALA A 58 3.30 2.85 -9.93
CA ALA A 58 4.02 3.33 -11.09
C ALA A 58 3.16 4.35 -11.84
N PHE A 59 3.72 5.52 -12.10
CA PHE A 59 3.13 6.43 -13.08
C PHE A 59 3.28 5.82 -14.48
N ASN A 60 2.23 5.91 -15.31
CA ASN A 60 2.21 5.46 -16.69
C ASN A 60 3.47 5.95 -17.44
N GLY A 61 4.37 5.04 -17.80
CA GLY A 61 5.65 5.33 -18.48
C GLY A 61 6.92 4.97 -17.70
N GLN A 62 6.80 4.37 -16.52
CA GLN A 62 7.96 4.09 -15.64
C GLN A 62 8.25 2.61 -15.38
N GLN A 63 7.61 1.70 -16.13
CA GLN A 63 7.66 0.25 -15.92
C GLN A 63 9.08 -0.35 -16.06
N ASP A 64 10.01 0.31 -16.75
CA ASP A 64 11.36 -0.22 -17.01
C ASP A 64 12.46 0.26 -16.04
N LYS A 65 12.17 1.14 -15.07
CA LYS A 65 13.22 1.76 -14.23
C LYS A 65 13.30 1.14 -12.83
N ARG A 66 14.08 0.05 -12.78
CA ARG A 66 14.59 -0.67 -11.60
C ARG A 66 14.84 0.23 -10.38
N LEU A 67 14.19 -0.12 -9.28
CA LEU A 67 14.53 0.14 -7.87
C LEU A 67 14.47 1.58 -7.37
N CYS A 68 15.10 2.55 -8.04
CA CYS A 68 15.12 3.94 -7.55
C CYS A 68 13.78 4.65 -7.73
N GLN A 69 12.99 4.29 -8.74
CA GLN A 69 11.76 5.00 -9.08
C GLN A 69 10.50 4.39 -8.45
N LEU A 70 10.44 3.06 -8.29
CA LEU A 70 9.39 2.40 -7.49
C LEU A 70 9.51 2.80 -6.00
N GLY A 71 10.73 2.86 -5.46
CA GLY A 71 10.96 3.30 -4.08
C GLY A 71 10.49 4.74 -3.82
N LEU A 72 10.70 5.65 -4.78
CA LEU A 72 10.27 7.05 -4.64
C LEU A 72 8.74 7.21 -4.67
N GLY A 73 8.03 6.47 -5.52
CA GLY A 73 6.57 6.49 -5.55
C GLY A 73 5.97 5.97 -4.24
N TYR A 74 6.54 4.88 -3.72
CA TYR A 74 6.15 4.31 -2.43
C TYR A 74 6.40 5.26 -1.26
N ILE A 75 7.60 5.85 -1.18
CA ILE A 75 7.97 6.83 -0.15
C ILE A 75 7.10 8.09 -0.26
N ALA A 76 6.87 8.60 -1.47
CA ALA A 76 6.04 9.78 -1.69
C ALA A 76 4.59 9.53 -1.26
N SER A 77 4.01 8.37 -1.60
CA SER A 77 2.68 7.97 -1.16
C SER A 77 2.60 7.86 0.37
N ALA A 78 3.61 7.26 1.01
CA ALA A 78 3.69 7.17 2.46
C ALA A 78 3.73 8.54 3.13
N VAL A 79 4.54 9.47 2.61
CA VAL A 79 4.63 10.85 3.11
C VAL A 79 3.30 11.59 2.96
N ILE A 80 2.66 11.48 1.79
CA ILE A 80 1.35 12.09 1.53
C ILE A 80 0.29 11.51 2.49
N GLY A 81 0.28 10.19 2.67
CA GLY A 81 -0.62 9.50 3.59
C GLY A 81 -0.46 9.99 5.02
N ILE A 82 0.78 10.08 5.52
CA ILE A 82 1.07 10.62 6.86
C ILE A 82 0.58 12.07 6.99
N LEU A 83 0.85 12.91 5.99
CA LEU A 83 0.45 14.31 6.00
C LEU A 83 -1.07 14.46 6.07
N VAL A 84 -1.81 13.66 5.28
CA VAL A 84 -3.27 13.63 5.31
C VAL A 84 -3.79 13.17 6.67
N ILE A 85 -3.23 12.10 7.25
CA ILE A 85 -3.63 11.60 8.57
C ILE A 85 -3.43 12.66 9.65
N VAL A 86 -2.27 13.33 9.66
CA VAL A 86 -1.97 14.40 10.62
C VAL A 86 -2.93 15.57 10.44
N CYS A 87 -3.19 16.02 9.20
CA CYS A 87 -4.16 17.07 8.93
C CYS A 87 -5.55 16.71 9.43
N VAL A 88 -6.04 15.50 9.15
CA VAL A 88 -7.35 15.02 9.61
C VAL A 88 -7.40 14.94 11.14
N ALA A 89 -6.36 14.41 11.78
CA ALA A 89 -6.28 14.32 13.23
C ALA A 89 -6.28 15.71 13.91
N MET A 90 -5.58 16.68 13.34
CA MET A 90 -5.58 18.06 13.83
C MET A 90 -6.94 18.75 13.62
N LEU A 91 -7.59 18.53 12.48
CA LEU A 91 -8.93 19.08 12.21
C LEU A 91 -9.97 18.50 13.18
N LEU A 92 -9.97 17.18 13.38
CA LEU A 92 -10.82 16.51 14.34
C LEU A 92 -10.51 16.98 15.76
N GLY A 93 -9.24 17.01 16.16
CA GLY A 93 -8.81 17.50 17.47
C GLY A 93 -9.22 18.96 17.71
N GLY A 94 -9.09 19.82 16.71
CA GLY A 94 -9.55 21.21 16.77
C GLY A 94 -11.07 21.33 16.89
N PHE A 95 -11.83 20.49 16.19
CA PHE A 95 -13.29 20.45 16.27
C PHE A 95 -13.78 19.92 17.62
N LEU A 96 -13.15 18.87 18.16
CA LEU A 96 -13.44 18.30 19.47
C LEU A 96 -13.00 19.22 20.62
N SER A 97 -11.85 19.91 20.49
CA SER A 97 -11.34 20.85 21.49
C SER A 97 -12.20 22.12 21.60
N LYS A 98 -12.73 22.62 20.47
CA LYS A 98 -13.71 23.72 20.45
C LYS A 98 -15.04 23.37 21.14
N GLY A 99 -15.29 22.09 21.44
CA GLY A 99 -16.45 21.61 22.20
C GLY A 99 -16.31 21.68 23.72
N LYS A 100 -15.16 22.11 24.28
CA LYS A 100 -15.03 22.35 25.73
C LYS A 100 -15.24 23.83 26.07
N PRO A 101 -16.45 24.25 26.48
CA PRO A 101 -16.64 25.57 27.06
C PRO A 101 -15.90 25.65 28.40
N GLY A 102 -14.85 26.47 28.45
CA GLY A 102 -14.24 27.08 29.62
C GLY A 102 -14.21 26.29 30.92
N GLU A 103 -13.11 25.60 31.18
CA GLU A 103 -12.67 25.38 32.56
C GLU A 103 -11.84 26.60 32.99
N LYS A 104 -12.54 27.68 33.36
CA LYS A 104 -11.97 28.70 34.24
C LYS A 104 -11.96 28.11 35.65
N ARG A 105 -10.77 27.89 36.20
CA ARG A 105 -10.45 28.17 37.61
C ARG A 105 -8.94 28.17 37.80
#